data_AF-Q8T4N0-F1
#
_entry.id   AF-Q8T4N0-F1
#
_cell.length_a   1.000
_cell.length_b   1.000
_cell.length_c   1.000
_cell.angle_alpha   90.00
_cell.angle_beta   90.00
_cell.angle_gamma   90.00
#
_symmetry.space_group_name_H-M   'P 1'
#
loop_
_entity.id
_entity.type
_entity.pdbx_description
1 polymer ?
#
loop_
_entity_poly.entity_id
_entity_poly.type
_entity_poly.pdbx_seq_one_letter_code
_entity_poly.pdbx_strand_id
1 'polypeptide(L)'
;MSYITLSFLGMLLVLQLCFAIPKPDADSPASHHEFNTDNKLYKATLEQFVKVAIPLSEQYGHLLEKVVEDLKAHEEAPNYETQIEHLEALVKACKHLKGESDDETFHNILKLQSDVAGAQEESKKSSKHHLVRDLFDKDGAKNLIEEYHKDFTEFFDGFDDAYEEYAKELSEEEKADPEDFLKWFKEFKEADGFDKKFEKFVEFFKFFNSENVLEIRK
;
A
#
# COMPACT_ATOMS: atom_id res chain seq x y z
N MET A 1 10.36 14.82 -18.84
CA MET A 1 9.69 13.85 -17.95
C MET A 1 9.70 14.45 -16.55
N SER A 2 8.54 14.77 -16.00
CA SER A 2 8.44 15.50 -14.72
C SER A 2 8.41 14.53 -13.55
N TYR A 3 9.13 14.86 -12.48
CA TYR A 3 9.24 14.13 -11.20
C TYR A 3 7.88 13.67 -10.62
N ILE A 4 6.80 14.40 -10.93
CA ILE A 4 5.41 14.13 -10.51
C ILE A 4 4.90 12.78 -11.03
N THR A 5 5.41 12.33 -12.18
CA THR A 5 5.05 11.03 -12.75
C THR A 5 5.72 9.87 -12.00
N LEU A 6 6.73 10.10 -11.15
CA LEU A 6 7.42 9.04 -10.40
C LEU A 6 6.82 8.79 -9.01
N SER A 7 6.28 9.80 -8.35
CA SER A 7 5.89 9.67 -6.93
C SER A 7 4.54 8.99 -6.71
N PHE A 8 3.58 9.12 -7.64
CA PHE A 8 2.42 8.22 -7.66
C PHE A 8 2.83 6.83 -8.18
N LEU A 9 3.82 6.75 -9.07
CA LEU A 9 4.32 5.52 -9.70
C LEU A 9 4.86 4.52 -8.65
N GLY A 10 5.30 5.03 -7.51
CA GLY A 10 5.84 4.24 -6.43
C GLY A 10 4.87 3.37 -5.67
N MET A 11 3.68 3.90 -5.43
CA MET A 11 2.54 3.10 -4.95
C MET A 11 1.99 2.16 -6.05
N LEU A 12 2.33 2.40 -7.32
CA LEU A 12 1.69 1.83 -8.52
C LEU A 12 2.47 0.68 -9.19
N LEU A 13 3.68 0.33 -8.77
CA LEU A 13 4.51 -0.72 -9.39
C LEU A 13 4.36 -2.12 -8.73
N VAL A 14 3.26 -2.40 -8.03
CA VAL A 14 3.12 -3.59 -7.16
C VAL A 14 2.71 -4.89 -7.89
N LEU A 15 2.79 -4.97 -9.23
CA LEU A 15 2.22 -6.12 -9.96
C LEU A 15 3.14 -7.01 -10.77
N GLN A 16 4.46 -6.81 -10.79
CA GLN A 16 5.32 -7.76 -11.49
C GLN A 16 6.67 -7.89 -10.80
N LEU A 17 6.81 -8.84 -9.87
CA LEU A 17 8.04 -9.62 -9.66
C LEU A 17 7.77 -10.85 -8.78
N CYS A 18 8.43 -11.94 -9.18
CA CYS A 18 8.09 -13.34 -8.92
C CYS A 18 8.52 -13.85 -7.54
N PHE A 19 7.85 -14.90 -7.04
CA PHE A 19 8.38 -16.25 -6.68
C PHE A 19 7.45 -16.97 -5.68
N ALA A 20 7.36 -18.29 -5.85
CA ALA A 20 6.52 -19.20 -5.07
C ALA A 20 7.01 -19.31 -3.62
N ILE A 21 6.10 -19.17 -2.66
CA ILE A 21 6.38 -19.35 -1.23
C ILE A 21 6.00 -20.78 -0.83
N PRO A 22 6.90 -21.57 -0.22
CA PRO A 22 6.55 -22.87 0.38
C PRO A 22 5.65 -22.67 1.61
N LYS A 23 4.64 -23.53 1.77
CA LYS A 23 3.84 -23.59 3.00
C LYS A 23 4.72 -24.08 4.16
N PRO A 24 4.69 -23.42 5.34
CA PRO A 24 5.26 -24.01 6.55
C PRO A 24 4.38 -25.17 7.01
N ASP A 25 4.99 -26.31 7.33
CA ASP A 25 4.33 -27.44 8.00
C ASP A 25 4.09 -27.07 9.47
N ALA A 26 2.82 -27.11 9.87
CA ALA A 26 2.39 -26.88 11.24
C ALA A 26 2.58 -28.15 12.06
N ASP A 27 3.60 -28.19 12.93
CA ASP A 27 3.61 -28.99 14.17
C ASP A 27 4.85 -28.66 15.01
N SER A 28 4.79 -27.62 15.85
CA SER A 28 5.70 -27.49 17.00
C SER A 28 5.03 -26.72 18.15
N PRO A 29 4.93 -27.28 19.36
CA PRO A 29 4.29 -26.63 20.50
C PRO A 29 5.32 -25.81 21.27
N ALA A 30 5.45 -24.52 20.92
CA ALA A 30 5.81 -23.37 21.75
C ALA A 30 6.60 -22.32 20.93
N SER A 31 6.02 -21.16 20.65
CA SER A 31 6.68 -19.89 20.99
C SER A 31 5.72 -18.70 20.91
N HIS A 32 5.99 -17.66 21.70
CA HIS A 32 5.33 -16.35 21.60
C HIS A 32 5.65 -15.59 20.29
N HIS A 33 6.31 -16.25 19.34
CA HIS A 33 6.88 -15.69 18.11
C HIS A 33 6.47 -16.47 16.84
N GLU A 34 5.46 -17.34 16.93
CA GLU A 34 4.88 -17.97 15.73
C GLU A 34 4.52 -16.90 14.67
N PHE A 35 4.83 -17.22 13.41
CA PHE A 35 4.53 -16.38 12.26
C PHE A 35 3.05 -16.51 11.87
N ASN A 36 2.18 -15.96 12.72
CA ASN A 36 0.73 -15.91 12.52
C ASN A 36 0.20 -14.52 12.89
N THR A 37 -1.11 -14.31 12.70
CA THR A 37 -1.76 -13.01 12.99
C THR A 37 -1.81 -12.64 14.47
N ASP A 38 -1.48 -13.56 15.38
CA ASP A 38 -1.36 -13.28 16.81
C ASP A 38 -0.01 -12.71 17.22
N ASN A 39 0.97 -12.68 16.31
CA ASN A 39 2.30 -12.16 16.56
C ASN A 39 2.29 -10.68 16.98
N LYS A 40 3.07 -10.35 18.02
CA LYS A 40 3.10 -8.99 18.57
C LYS A 40 3.64 -7.94 17.58
N LEU A 41 4.65 -8.29 16.78
CA LEU A 41 5.21 -7.39 15.77
C LEU A 41 4.19 -7.18 14.65
N TYR A 42 3.50 -8.24 14.23
CA TYR A 42 2.42 -8.15 13.25
C TYR A 42 1.32 -7.19 13.71
N LYS A 43 0.73 -7.44 14.89
CA LYS A 43 -0.38 -6.62 15.42
C LYS A 43 0.01 -5.15 15.57
N ALA A 44 1.16 -4.88 16.18
CA ALA A 44 1.64 -3.50 16.36
C ALA A 44 1.91 -2.81 15.03
N THR A 45 2.53 -3.50 14.07
CA THR A 45 2.82 -2.96 12.74
C THR A 45 1.53 -2.68 11.97
N LEU A 46 0.57 -3.61 12.01
CA LEU A 46 -0.71 -3.48 11.34
C LEU A 46 -1.50 -2.30 11.91
N GLU A 47 -1.59 -2.18 13.23
CA GLU A 47 -2.26 -1.06 13.91
C GLU A 47 -1.66 0.30 13.52
N GLN A 48 -0.32 0.43 13.55
CA GLN A 48 0.33 1.68 13.16
C GLN A 48 0.17 1.95 11.66
N PHE A 49 0.25 0.92 10.81
CA PHE A 49 0.07 1.07 9.37
C PHE A 49 -1.34 1.61 9.05
N VAL A 50 -2.40 1.01 9.59
CA VAL A 50 -3.77 1.48 9.33
C VAL A 50 -4.00 2.89 9.87
N LYS A 51 -3.38 3.23 11.01
CA LYS A 51 -3.44 4.55 11.62
C LYS A 51 -2.82 5.64 10.73
N VAL A 52 -1.74 5.33 10.00
CA VAL A 52 -1.12 6.24 9.03
C VAL A 52 -1.88 6.25 7.70
N ALA A 53 -2.34 5.08 7.23
CA ALA A 53 -2.95 4.94 5.92
C ALA A 53 -4.38 5.51 5.83
N ILE A 54 -5.18 5.46 6.90
CA ILE A 54 -6.56 5.97 6.89
C ILE A 54 -6.59 7.47 6.56
N PRO A 55 -5.90 8.38 7.28
CA PRO A 55 -5.97 9.82 7.01
C PRO A 55 -5.49 10.18 5.59
N LEU A 56 -4.42 9.53 5.12
CA LEU A 56 -3.89 9.74 3.76
C LEU A 56 -4.90 9.29 2.69
N SER A 57 -5.61 8.18 2.93
CA SER A 57 -6.66 7.70 2.03
C SER A 57 -7.89 8.61 2.03
N GLU A 58 -8.25 9.19 3.17
CA GLU A 58 -9.33 10.18 3.27
C GLU A 58 -8.98 11.46 2.49
N GLN A 59 -7.75 11.97 2.65
CA GLN A 59 -7.26 13.10 1.87
C GLN A 59 -7.24 12.80 0.37
N TYR A 60 -6.81 11.59 -0.02
CA TYR A 60 -6.88 11.15 -1.42
C TYR A 60 -8.32 11.11 -1.94
N GLY A 61 -9.26 10.60 -1.14
CA GLY A 61 -10.69 10.63 -1.46
C GLY A 61 -11.21 12.04 -1.72
N HIS A 62 -10.82 13.01 -0.89
CA HIS A 62 -11.20 14.42 -1.09
C HIS A 62 -10.56 15.06 -2.33
N LEU A 63 -9.33 14.68 -2.66
CA LEU A 63 -8.70 15.10 -3.91
C LEU A 63 -9.47 14.55 -5.12
N LEU A 64 -9.80 13.25 -5.08
CA LEU A 64 -10.58 12.61 -6.14
C LEU A 64 -11.97 13.24 -6.32
N GLU A 65 -12.65 13.60 -5.23
CA GLU A 65 -13.93 14.31 -5.27
C GLU A 65 -13.83 15.61 -6.07
N LYS A 66 -12.81 16.44 -5.76
CA LYS A 66 -12.58 17.71 -6.48
C LYS A 66 -12.27 17.49 -7.96
N VAL A 67 -11.41 16.53 -8.26
CA VAL A 67 -11.07 16.20 -9.65
C VAL A 67 -12.31 15.74 -10.42
N VAL A 68 -13.18 14.92 -9.82
CA VAL A 68 -14.44 14.50 -10.43
C VAL A 68 -15.39 15.67 -10.64
N GLU A 69 -15.55 16.54 -9.65
CA GLU A 69 -16.40 17.74 -9.74
C GLU A 69 -15.94 18.66 -10.87
N ASP A 70 -14.63 18.96 -10.94
CA ASP A 70 -14.05 19.81 -11.97
C ASP A 70 -14.12 19.16 -13.36
N LEU A 71 -13.88 17.85 -13.46
CA LEU A 71 -13.95 17.13 -14.72
C LEU A 71 -15.39 17.10 -15.28
N LYS A 72 -16.39 16.95 -14.40
CA LYS A 72 -17.82 17.02 -14.79
C LYS A 72 -18.26 18.42 -15.21
N ALA A 73 -17.68 19.46 -14.60
CA ALA A 73 -17.96 20.85 -14.95
C ALA A 73 -17.26 21.31 -16.24
N HIS A 74 -16.28 20.53 -16.74
CA HIS A 74 -15.53 20.87 -17.95
C HIS A 74 -16.35 20.64 -19.23
N GLU A 75 -16.15 21.48 -20.25
CA GLU A 75 -16.86 21.36 -21.54
C GLU A 75 -16.59 20.03 -22.26
N GLU A 76 -15.45 19.41 -21.97
CA GLU A 76 -15.07 18.11 -22.52
C GLU A 76 -15.58 16.91 -21.71
N ALA A 77 -16.34 17.09 -20.63
CA ALA A 77 -16.82 16.01 -19.76
C ALA A 77 -17.40 14.78 -20.50
N PRO A 78 -18.19 14.92 -21.61
CA PRO A 78 -18.70 13.78 -22.36
C PRO A 78 -17.61 12.86 -22.95
N ASN A 79 -16.37 13.34 -23.05
CA ASN A 79 -15.23 12.54 -23.50
C ASN A 79 -14.60 11.68 -22.40
N TYR A 80 -15.03 11.85 -21.14
CA TYR A 80 -14.43 11.25 -19.96
C TYR A 80 -15.41 10.45 -19.11
N GLU A 81 -16.59 10.07 -19.63
CA GLU A 81 -17.65 9.38 -18.86
C GLU A 81 -17.12 8.15 -18.11
N THR A 82 -16.37 7.27 -18.79
CA THR A 82 -15.77 6.08 -18.17
C THR A 82 -14.73 6.44 -17.10
N GLN A 83 -13.90 7.45 -17.33
CA GLN A 83 -12.90 7.89 -16.34
C GLN A 83 -13.58 8.51 -15.12
N ILE A 84 -14.66 9.27 -15.31
CA ILE A 84 -15.48 9.82 -14.23
C ILE A 84 -16.05 8.68 -13.39
N GLU A 85 -16.64 7.65 -14.01
CA GLU A 85 -17.16 6.48 -13.29
C GLU A 85 -16.09 5.78 -12.44
N HIS A 86 -14.88 5.61 -12.98
CA HIS A 86 -13.77 4.99 -12.24
C HIS A 86 -13.29 5.88 -11.08
N LEU A 87 -13.14 7.17 -11.28
CA LEU A 87 -12.77 8.10 -10.22
C LEU A 87 -13.84 8.14 -9.11
N GLU A 88 -15.12 8.10 -9.46
CA GLU A 88 -16.21 7.99 -8.49
C GLU A 88 -16.20 6.68 -7.69
N ALA A 89 -15.86 5.56 -8.35
CA ALA A 89 -15.66 4.29 -7.67
C ALA A 89 -14.51 4.38 -6.66
N LEU A 90 -13.40 5.05 -7.01
CA LEU A 90 -12.28 5.29 -6.10
C LEU A 90 -12.65 6.20 -4.94
N VAL A 91 -13.42 7.27 -5.17
CA VAL A 91 -13.99 8.12 -4.08
C VAL A 91 -14.79 7.26 -3.11
N LYS A 92 -15.64 6.39 -3.63
CA LYS A 92 -16.45 5.49 -2.81
C LYS A 92 -15.56 4.52 -2.02
N ALA A 93 -14.54 3.95 -2.64
CA ALA A 93 -13.61 3.05 -1.96
C ALA A 93 -12.87 3.75 -0.80
N CYS A 94 -12.40 4.98 -1.00
CA CYS A 94 -11.76 5.77 0.07
C CYS A 94 -12.70 6.01 1.27
N LYS A 95 -14.00 6.25 1.02
CA LYS A 95 -15.00 6.45 2.09
C LYS A 95 -15.32 5.20 2.92
N HIS A 96 -15.07 4.01 2.37
CA HIS A 96 -15.37 2.73 3.01
C HIS A 96 -14.09 1.97 3.37
N LEU A 97 -12.96 2.67 3.50
CA LEU A 97 -11.67 2.06 3.76
C LEU A 97 -11.60 1.41 5.16
N LYS A 98 -12.17 2.08 6.16
CA LYS A 98 -12.17 1.60 7.54
C LYS A 98 -13.13 0.41 7.72
N GLY A 99 -12.58 -0.75 8.05
CA GLY A 99 -13.33 -1.97 8.40
C GLY A 99 -13.68 -2.06 9.89
N GLU A 100 -14.25 -3.20 10.29
CA GLU A 100 -14.53 -3.56 11.69
C GLU A 100 -13.26 -3.94 12.47
N SER A 101 -12.16 -4.22 11.75
CA SER A 101 -10.85 -4.57 12.29
C SER A 101 -9.71 -3.95 11.48
N ASP A 102 -8.49 -3.98 12.03
CA ASP A 102 -7.30 -3.51 11.33
C ASP A 102 -6.94 -4.42 10.14
N ASP A 103 -7.15 -5.74 10.25
CA ASP A 103 -6.98 -6.69 9.14
C ASP A 103 -7.93 -6.38 7.98
N GLU A 104 -9.21 -6.12 8.28
CA GLU A 104 -10.21 -5.74 7.26
C GLU A 104 -9.87 -4.38 6.65
N THR A 105 -9.42 -3.42 7.46
CA THR A 105 -8.98 -2.11 6.98
C THR A 105 -7.77 -2.24 6.06
N PHE A 106 -6.79 -3.08 6.41
CA PHE A 106 -5.64 -3.38 5.58
C PHE A 106 -6.02 -4.03 4.25
N HIS A 107 -6.95 -4.99 4.29
CA HIS A 107 -7.49 -5.59 3.07
C HIS A 107 -8.15 -4.54 2.16
N ASN A 108 -8.95 -3.63 2.73
CA ASN A 108 -9.57 -2.54 1.98
C ASN A 108 -8.53 -1.57 1.38
N ILE A 109 -7.43 -1.29 2.08
CA ILE A 109 -6.31 -0.47 1.57
C ILE A 109 -5.65 -1.14 0.37
N LEU A 110 -5.33 -2.44 0.49
CA LEU A 110 -4.71 -3.18 -0.61
C LEU A 110 -5.66 -3.30 -1.82
N LYS A 111 -6.96 -3.43 -1.58
CA LYS A 111 -7.98 -3.40 -2.64
C LYS A 111 -8.03 -2.04 -3.32
N LEU A 112 -8.09 -0.94 -2.56
CA LEU A 112 -8.06 0.42 -3.10
C LEU A 112 -6.82 0.62 -3.99
N GLN A 113 -5.66 0.14 -3.55
CA GLN A 113 -4.44 0.17 -4.35
C GLN A 113 -4.59 -0.56 -5.69
N SER A 114 -5.19 -1.76 -5.69
CA SER A 114 -5.47 -2.53 -6.90
C SER A 114 -6.45 -1.81 -7.84
N ASP A 115 -7.53 -1.25 -7.29
CA ASP A 115 -8.53 -0.49 -8.05
C ASP A 115 -7.92 0.75 -8.72
N VAL A 116 -7.02 1.47 -8.01
CA VAL A 116 -6.28 2.61 -8.57
C VAL A 116 -5.38 2.18 -9.72
N ALA A 117 -4.68 1.05 -9.60
CA ALA A 117 -3.82 0.52 -10.67
C ALA A 117 -4.63 0.14 -11.91
N GLY A 118 -5.78 -0.53 -11.72
CA GLY A 118 -6.71 -0.87 -12.81
C GLY A 118 -7.20 0.37 -13.56
N ALA A 119 -7.67 1.39 -12.83
CA ALA A 119 -8.15 2.64 -13.42
C ALA A 119 -7.05 3.37 -14.24
N GLN A 120 -5.80 3.28 -13.80
CA GLN A 120 -4.68 3.88 -14.52
C GLN A 120 -4.36 3.15 -15.84
N GLU A 121 -4.36 1.82 -15.85
CA GLU A 121 -4.10 1.04 -17.07
C GLU A 121 -5.16 1.30 -18.15
N GLU A 122 -6.41 1.51 -17.74
CA GLU A 122 -7.48 1.90 -18.65
C GLU A 122 -7.35 3.33 -19.11
N SER A 123 -6.96 4.23 -18.21
CA SER A 123 -6.61 5.60 -18.57
C SER A 123 -5.56 5.56 -19.67
N LYS A 124 -4.43 4.83 -19.52
CA LYS A 124 -3.28 4.78 -20.46
C LYS A 124 -3.67 4.50 -21.91
N LYS A 125 -4.80 3.82 -22.14
CA LYS A 125 -5.34 3.50 -23.47
C LYS A 125 -6.10 4.66 -24.13
N SER A 126 -6.51 5.67 -23.36
CA SER A 126 -7.14 6.90 -23.85
C SER A 126 -6.12 7.81 -24.54
N SER A 127 -6.51 8.51 -25.60
CA SER A 127 -5.66 9.50 -26.28
C SER A 127 -5.71 10.90 -25.63
N LYS A 128 -6.52 11.08 -24.57
CA LYS A 128 -6.82 12.39 -23.95
C LYS A 128 -6.37 12.51 -22.48
N HIS A 129 -5.15 12.07 -22.19
CA HIS A 129 -4.58 11.99 -20.83
C HIS A 129 -4.36 13.27 -20.03
N HIS A 130 -4.26 14.40 -20.73
CA HIS A 130 -3.68 15.60 -20.14
C HIS A 130 -4.64 16.29 -19.18
N LEU A 131 -5.95 16.36 -19.49
CA LEU A 131 -6.92 17.09 -18.67
C LEU A 131 -7.03 16.51 -17.25
N VAL A 132 -7.21 15.20 -17.10
CA VAL A 132 -7.35 14.56 -15.79
C VAL A 132 -6.11 14.80 -14.95
N ARG A 133 -4.92 14.66 -15.55
CA ARG A 133 -3.65 14.95 -14.87
C ARG A 133 -3.56 16.41 -14.43
N ASP A 134 -3.93 17.35 -15.29
CA ASP A 134 -3.86 18.78 -14.99
C ASP A 134 -4.80 19.14 -13.83
N LEU A 135 -5.95 18.47 -13.72
CA LEU A 135 -6.87 18.63 -12.58
C LEU A 135 -6.26 18.09 -11.27
N PHE A 136 -5.64 16.91 -11.29
CA PHE A 136 -4.90 16.42 -10.11
C PHE A 136 -3.80 17.39 -9.67
N ASP A 137 -3.01 17.91 -10.60
CA ASP A 137 -1.94 18.86 -10.31
C ASP A 137 -2.52 20.18 -9.74
N LYS A 138 -3.63 20.68 -10.31
CA LYS A 138 -4.35 21.87 -9.85
C LYS A 138 -4.91 21.69 -8.43
N ASP A 139 -5.50 20.54 -8.14
CA ASP A 139 -6.24 20.29 -6.89
C ASP A 139 -5.34 19.86 -5.72
N GLY A 140 -4.03 19.79 -5.95
CA GLY A 140 -3.02 19.64 -4.90
C GLY A 140 -2.45 18.24 -4.76
N ALA A 141 -2.51 17.39 -5.80
CA ALA A 141 -1.92 16.05 -5.78
C ALA A 141 -0.45 16.06 -5.33
N LYS A 142 0.32 17.08 -5.72
CA LYS A 142 1.72 17.21 -5.31
C LYS A 142 1.89 17.31 -3.78
N ASN A 143 1.04 18.08 -3.11
CA ASN A 143 1.13 18.24 -1.66
C ASN A 143 0.78 16.92 -0.95
N LEU A 144 -0.27 16.23 -1.42
CA LEU A 144 -0.67 14.93 -0.89
C LEU A 144 0.45 13.89 -1.04
N ILE A 145 1.13 13.88 -2.18
CA ILE A 145 2.29 13.00 -2.41
C ILE A 145 3.42 13.30 -1.43
N GLU A 146 3.74 14.58 -1.20
CA GLU A 146 4.80 14.98 -0.28
C GLU A 146 4.46 14.57 1.17
N GLU A 147 3.21 14.75 1.60
CA GLU A 147 2.70 14.27 2.89
C GLU A 147 2.79 12.74 3.00
N TYR A 148 2.34 12.01 1.96
CA TYR A 148 2.43 10.56 1.92
C TYR A 148 3.87 10.05 2.09
N HIS A 149 4.80 10.60 1.31
CA HIS A 149 6.21 10.21 1.38
C HIS A 149 6.78 10.47 2.76
N LYS A 150 6.47 11.63 3.35
CA LYS A 150 6.95 12.00 4.68
C LYS A 150 6.41 11.05 5.74
N ASP A 151 5.09 10.88 5.82
CA ASP A 151 4.45 10.11 6.89
C ASP A 151 4.83 8.62 6.83
N PHE A 152 4.96 8.05 5.63
CA PHE A 152 5.44 6.67 5.48
C PHE A 152 6.94 6.52 5.72
N THR A 153 7.76 7.55 5.44
CA THR A 153 9.18 7.51 5.81
C THR A 153 9.33 7.49 7.34
N GLU A 154 8.61 8.37 8.04
CA GLU A 154 8.59 8.39 9.51
C GLU A 154 8.07 7.05 10.09
N PHE A 155 7.03 6.48 9.48
CA PHE A 155 6.54 5.14 9.84
C PHE A 155 7.60 4.05 9.64
N PHE A 156 8.32 4.05 8.51
CA PHE A 156 9.36 3.06 8.24
C PHE A 156 10.54 3.16 9.20
N ASP A 157 10.95 4.37 9.58
CA ASP A 157 11.99 4.56 10.58
C ASP A 157 11.57 3.97 11.94
N GLY A 158 10.31 4.18 12.35
CA GLY A 158 9.76 3.56 13.56
C GLY A 158 9.61 2.03 13.46
N PHE A 159 9.27 1.52 12.28
CA PHE A 159 9.19 0.08 12.03
C PHE A 159 10.59 -0.57 12.07
N ASP A 160 11.61 0.07 11.52
CA ASP A 160 13.00 -0.38 11.55
C ASP A 160 13.46 -0.60 13.02
N ASP A 161 13.20 0.39 13.89
CA ASP A 161 13.51 0.30 15.32
C ASP A 161 12.73 -0.83 16.02
N ALA A 162 11.42 -0.94 15.75
CA ALA A 162 10.55 -1.97 16.34
C ALA A 162 10.95 -3.39 15.91
N TYR A 163 11.35 -3.57 14.65
CA TYR A 163 11.86 -4.83 14.15
C TYR A 163 13.18 -5.19 14.82
N GLU A 164 14.13 -4.25 14.92
CA GLU A 164 15.42 -4.49 15.55
C GLU A 164 15.28 -4.85 17.04
N GLU A 165 14.29 -4.29 17.74
CA GLU A 165 13.94 -4.68 19.10
C GLU A 165 13.36 -6.10 19.15
N TYR A 166 12.37 -6.40 18.30
CA TYR A 166 11.78 -7.74 18.18
C TYR A 166 12.83 -8.82 17.88
N ALA A 167 13.75 -8.54 16.94
CA ALA A 167 14.80 -9.48 16.53
C ALA A 167 15.81 -9.80 17.66
N LYS A 168 16.00 -8.91 18.64
CA LYS A 168 16.85 -9.16 19.81
C LYS A 168 16.21 -10.14 20.79
N GLU A 169 14.89 -10.25 20.81
CA GLU A 169 14.15 -11.13 21.70
C GLU A 169 14.02 -12.55 21.16
N LEU A 170 14.24 -12.76 19.86
CA LEU A 170 14.26 -14.08 19.25
C LEU A 170 15.41 -14.94 19.83
N SER A 171 15.11 -16.19 20.15
CA SER A 171 16.13 -17.19 20.52
C SER A 171 17.01 -17.58 19.32
N GLU A 172 18.15 -18.23 19.57
CA GLU A 172 19.04 -18.69 18.48
C GLU A 172 18.39 -19.75 17.58
N GLU A 173 17.46 -20.54 18.13
CA GLU A 173 16.64 -21.50 17.36
C GLU A 173 15.59 -20.78 16.52
N GLU A 174 14.95 -19.73 17.05
CA GLU A 174 13.99 -18.88 16.32
C GLU A 174 14.65 -17.93 15.31
N LYS A 175 15.96 -17.68 15.42
CA LYS A 175 16.75 -16.96 14.41
C LYS A 175 17.15 -17.87 13.24
N ALA A 176 17.18 -19.19 13.46
CA ALA A 176 17.58 -20.16 12.44
C ALA A 176 16.42 -20.55 11.50
N ASP A 177 15.16 -20.47 11.97
CA ASP A 177 13.97 -20.93 11.22
C ASP A 177 13.35 -19.88 10.27
N PRO A 178 13.72 -18.58 10.32
CA PRO A 178 13.34 -17.66 9.25
C PRO A 178 14.58 -16.95 8.69
N GLU A 179 15.51 -17.69 8.08
CA GLU A 179 16.54 -17.11 7.21
C GLU A 179 15.92 -16.12 6.21
N ASP A 180 14.71 -16.42 5.72
CA ASP A 180 13.97 -15.55 4.80
C ASP A 180 13.44 -14.25 5.44
N PHE A 181 13.09 -14.23 6.73
CA PHE A 181 12.59 -13.01 7.40
C PHE A 181 13.74 -12.04 7.72
N LEU A 182 14.86 -12.56 8.21
CA LEU A 182 16.07 -11.74 8.46
C LEU A 182 16.67 -11.23 7.14
N LYS A 183 16.69 -12.07 6.11
CA LYS A 183 17.10 -11.66 4.76
C LYS A 183 16.16 -10.60 4.19
N TRP A 184 14.85 -10.78 4.33
CA TRP A 184 13.87 -9.80 3.89
C TRP A 184 14.08 -8.45 4.57
N PHE A 185 14.32 -8.41 5.88
CA PHE A 185 14.54 -7.15 6.59
C PHE A 185 15.81 -6.42 6.09
N LYS A 186 16.87 -7.18 5.80
CA LYS A 186 18.06 -6.60 5.17
C LYS A 186 17.75 -6.01 3.80
N GLU A 187 17.01 -6.73 2.96
CA GLU A 187 16.57 -6.23 1.64
C GLU A 187 15.66 -5.00 1.75
N PHE A 188 14.80 -4.95 2.76
CA PHE A 188 13.95 -3.79 3.07
C PHE A 188 14.79 -2.56 3.43
N LYS A 189 15.80 -2.71 4.31
CA LYS A 189 16.71 -1.61 4.69
C LYS A 189 17.58 -1.13 3.54
N GLU A 190 17.99 -2.05 2.66
CA GLU A 190 18.83 -1.75 1.49
C GLU A 190 18.02 -1.31 0.25
N ALA A 191 16.69 -1.23 0.36
CA ALA A 191 15.82 -0.87 -0.75
C ALA A 191 16.09 0.56 -1.25
N ASP A 192 16.40 0.67 -2.53
CA ASP A 192 16.73 1.95 -3.18
C ASP A 192 15.46 2.69 -3.63
N GLY A 193 15.08 3.69 -2.83
CA GLY A 193 13.94 4.58 -3.07
C GLY A 193 12.68 4.18 -2.30
N PHE A 194 11.81 5.16 -2.09
CA PHE A 194 10.57 5.01 -1.32
C PHE A 194 9.70 3.87 -1.84
N ASP A 195 9.51 3.83 -3.16
CA ASP A 195 8.68 2.88 -3.90
C ASP A 195 9.06 1.42 -3.59
N LYS A 196 10.36 1.11 -3.72
CA LYS A 196 10.88 -0.24 -3.45
C LYS A 196 10.84 -0.56 -1.97
N LYS A 197 11.08 0.42 -1.09
CA LYS A 197 10.99 0.24 0.36
C LYS A 197 9.55 -0.09 0.77
N PHE A 198 8.56 0.60 0.19
CA PHE A 198 7.15 0.32 0.41
C PHE A 198 6.73 -1.05 -0.14
N GLU A 199 7.17 -1.41 -1.36
CA GLU A 199 6.91 -2.74 -1.94
C GLU A 199 7.43 -3.85 -1.01
N LYS A 200 8.69 -3.71 -0.56
CA LYS A 200 9.31 -4.65 0.38
C LYS A 200 8.55 -4.70 1.71
N PHE A 201 8.13 -3.54 2.23
CA PHE A 201 7.34 -3.47 3.44
C PHE A 201 6.04 -4.29 3.34
N VAL A 202 5.29 -4.21 2.24
CA VAL A 202 4.04 -4.99 2.10
C VAL A 202 4.29 -6.51 2.15
N GLU A 203 5.49 -6.98 1.78
CA GLU A 203 5.85 -8.40 1.92
C GLU A 203 5.95 -8.86 3.37
N PHE A 204 6.17 -7.95 4.33
CA PHE A 204 6.14 -8.22 5.77
C PHE A 204 4.88 -9.03 6.16
N PHE A 205 3.72 -8.59 5.69
CA PHE A 205 2.45 -9.21 6.08
C PHE A 205 2.31 -10.65 5.56
N LYS A 206 3.02 -11.02 4.49
CA LYS A 206 2.99 -12.39 3.94
C LYS A 206 3.60 -13.41 4.90
N PHE A 207 4.54 -13.00 5.75
CA PHE A 207 5.13 -13.88 6.75
C PHE A 207 4.10 -14.32 7.79
N PHE A 208 3.12 -13.46 8.12
CA PHE A 208 2.17 -13.70 9.21
C PHE A 208 0.76 -14.05 8.72
N ASN A 209 0.38 -13.61 7.52
CA ASN A 209 -0.92 -13.85 6.93
C ASN A 209 -0.86 -13.85 5.40
N SER A 210 -0.57 -15.02 4.82
CA SER A 210 -0.43 -15.19 3.37
C SER A 210 -1.76 -15.06 2.60
N GLU A 211 -2.90 -15.32 3.23
CA GLU A 211 -4.22 -15.32 2.56
C GLU A 211 -4.67 -13.89 2.18
N ASN A 212 -4.44 -12.91 3.07
CA ASN A 212 -4.81 -11.50 2.85
C ASN A 212 -4.12 -10.86 1.63
N VAL A 213 -2.94 -11.36 1.23
CA VAL A 213 -2.14 -10.81 0.12
C VAL A 213 -2.38 -11.57 -1.20
N LEU A 214 -2.88 -12.80 -1.14
CA LEU A 214 -3.12 -13.66 -2.30
C LEU A 214 -4.49 -13.42 -2.97
N GLU A 215 -5.53 -13.08 -2.22
CA GLU A 215 -6.87 -12.85 -2.78
C GLU A 215 -6.96 -11.63 -3.69
N ILE A 216 -6.09 -10.63 -3.46
CA ILE A 216 -6.05 -9.37 -4.24
C ILE A 216 -5.29 -9.56 -5.57
N ARG A 217 -4.60 -10.69 -5.75
CA ARG A 217 -3.79 -11.03 -6.94
C ARG A 217 -4.54 -11.84 -8.01
N LYS A 218 -5.82 -12.16 -7.81
CA LYS A 218 -6.68 -12.86 -8.80
C LYS A 218 -7.51 -11.87 -9.59
#